data_AF-A0A930MZP9-F1
#
_entry.id   AF-A0A930MZP9-F1
#
_cell.length_a   1.000
_cell.length_b   1.000
_cell.length_c   1.000
_cell.angle_alpha   90.00
_cell.angle_beta   90.00
_cell.angle_gamma   90.00
#
_symmetry.space_group_name_H-M   'P 1'
#
loop_
_entity.id
_entity.type
_entity.pdbx_description
1 polymer ?
#
loop_
_entity_poly.entity_id
_entity_poly.type
_entity_poly.pdbx_seq_one_letter_code
_entity_poly.pdbx_strand_id
1 'polypeptide(L)'
;MDIAERLQELAACGAYGELCAEARAYLALDAERQDEDTAYMVRVRLGETLLALSAEAFDAEAYAEGVRLLMTAYNERGNTGLFEMLSSVVYQPNETVLRENYAENCRAFALLRPDAALPDYDHLPVLCFPISNTNAVLFTKEHRRFLMGEREDGWQMLYHALIFSHDDADELTRAAERFSRAVRDARVQECAAQLMDAVQRNDFGTAMQRCAEEYHRLCPEGEEYEIFRAEEALARKDMDAALSYGKAAYNKRKMSPHTCDVLSRVYQQAGYPDRAMLFMMLSVDRDYLSFPEDPDAMESCIYALKAAFTNAQFAPFITDVVIDSHGVTKKFWIHVCEELPRFSDALPRYRTGLYNPYGVMFIKSNVIDLMNPAMAQYNYPIVDDFVFDIMKADETSEICVMPQGHTEILPLAAKEDKQKISFHAENMDRTMQLSRGEFNFYRVEKPTTFRSDSPFLVGAPIVLQHSPQHRKFVLNILADGLAWHALRDEAEELMPNLLRFFSAGIIFENNFSASEYTYPSLASIETGLYQHHTQIARPGVPFALDPSVVT
;
A
#
# COMPACT_ATOMS: atom_id res chain seq x y z
N MET A 1 -13.10 39.57 30.15
CA MET A 1 -11.83 40.31 30.10
C MET A 1 -11.07 39.74 28.93
N ASP A 2 -10.63 40.59 28.01
CA ASP A 2 -9.82 40.15 26.89
C ASP A 2 -8.53 39.51 27.44
N ILE A 3 -8.15 38.34 26.94
CA ILE A 3 -6.95 37.64 27.38
C ILE A 3 -5.71 38.50 27.13
N ALA A 4 -5.70 39.33 26.08
CA ALA A 4 -4.58 40.24 25.81
C ALA A 4 -4.42 41.31 26.91
N GLU A 5 -5.53 41.92 27.34
CA GLU A 5 -5.55 42.88 28.45
C GLU A 5 -5.12 42.21 29.77
N ARG A 6 -5.61 40.99 30.01
CA ARG A 6 -5.27 40.22 31.20
C ARG A 6 -3.78 39.87 31.28
N LEU A 7 -3.18 39.40 30.19
CA LEU A 7 -1.75 39.11 30.16
C LEU A 7 -0.91 40.39 30.36
N GLN A 8 -1.38 41.55 29.89
CA GLN A 8 -0.72 42.82 30.10
C GLN A 8 -0.78 43.29 31.56
N GLU A 9 -1.92 43.11 32.24
CA GLU A 9 -2.05 43.36 33.68
C GLU A 9 -1.12 42.46 34.50
N LEU A 10 -1.09 41.16 34.19
CA LEU A 10 -0.23 40.20 34.88
C LEU A 10 1.26 40.54 34.68
N ALA A 11 1.65 40.97 33.48
CA ALA A 11 3.01 41.43 33.19
C ALA A 11 3.37 42.70 34.00
N ALA A 12 2.44 43.66 34.11
CA ALA A 12 2.66 44.92 34.84
C ALA A 12 2.78 44.70 36.36
N CYS A 13 2.08 43.69 36.90
CA CYS A 13 2.15 43.31 38.32
C CYS A 13 3.30 42.33 38.65
N GLY A 14 4.10 41.93 37.65
CA GLY A 14 5.20 40.97 37.84
C GLY A 14 4.74 39.53 38.12
N ALA A 15 3.47 39.20 37.85
CA ALA A 15 2.87 37.88 38.09
C ALA A 15 3.15 36.91 36.91
N TYR A 16 4.43 36.74 36.56
CA TYR A 16 4.83 36.03 35.34
C TYR A 16 4.46 34.53 35.33
N GLY A 17 4.40 33.87 36.49
CA GLY A 17 3.95 32.47 36.58
C GLY A 17 2.47 32.30 36.23
N GLU A 18 1.60 33.21 36.69
CA GLU A 18 0.18 33.24 36.35
C GLU A 18 -0.02 33.61 34.87
N LEU A 19 0.78 34.56 34.35
CA LEU A 19 0.81 34.92 32.93
C LEU A 19 1.07 33.68 32.06
N CYS A 20 2.12 32.91 32.38
CA CYS A 20 2.45 31.70 31.62
C CYS A 20 1.32 30.65 31.66
N ALA A 21 0.70 30.46 32.82
CA ALA A 21 -0.41 29.51 32.98
C ALA A 21 -1.65 29.92 32.17
N GLU A 22 -2.06 31.19 32.24
CA GLU A 22 -3.22 31.71 31.50
C GLU A 22 -2.96 31.71 29.99
N ALA A 23 -1.75 32.06 29.54
CA ALA A 23 -1.37 32.03 28.13
C ALA A 23 -1.35 30.60 27.55
N ARG A 24 -0.78 29.62 28.28
CA ARG A 24 -0.81 28.21 27.85
C ARG A 24 -2.24 27.67 27.78
N ALA A 25 -3.07 28.00 28.77
CA ALA A 25 -4.48 27.59 28.78
C ALA A 25 -5.25 28.14 27.57
N TYR A 26 -4.97 29.37 27.17
CA TYR A 26 -5.58 29.96 25.97
C TYR A 26 -5.12 29.27 24.68
N LEU A 27 -3.82 29.02 24.54
CA LEU A 27 -3.25 28.35 23.35
C LEU A 27 -3.64 26.87 23.22
N ALA A 28 -4.11 26.25 24.30
CA ALA A 28 -4.63 24.87 24.32
C ALA A 28 -6.11 24.76 23.90
N LEU A 29 -6.81 25.87 23.65
CA LEU A 29 -8.19 25.86 23.17
C LEU A 29 -8.28 25.37 21.71
N ASP A 30 -9.43 24.82 21.31
CA ASP A 30 -9.68 24.44 19.91
C ASP A 30 -9.52 25.63 18.95
N ALA A 31 -9.02 25.39 17.73
CA ALA A 31 -8.77 26.45 16.74
C ALA A 31 -10.02 27.29 16.40
N GLU A 32 -11.23 26.73 16.48
CA GLU A 32 -12.50 27.45 16.29
C GLU A 32 -12.82 28.46 17.42
N ARG A 33 -12.14 28.34 18.56
CA ARG A 33 -12.31 29.20 19.75
C ARG A 33 -11.15 30.16 19.95
N GLN A 34 -10.13 30.10 19.10
CA GLN A 34 -9.00 31.02 19.10
C GLN A 34 -9.22 32.09 18.02
N ASP A 35 -9.13 33.35 18.41
CA ASP A 35 -9.00 34.45 17.47
C ASP A 35 -7.54 34.53 17.01
N GLU A 36 -7.29 34.62 15.70
CA GLU A 36 -5.93 34.53 15.14
C GLU A 36 -5.02 35.69 15.57
N ASP A 37 -5.57 36.90 15.74
CA ASP A 37 -4.81 38.07 16.20
C ASP A 37 -4.47 37.93 17.68
N THR A 38 -5.45 37.46 18.48
CA THR A 38 -5.28 37.21 19.91
C THR A 38 -4.28 36.08 20.17
N ALA A 39 -4.38 34.97 19.46
CA ALA A 39 -3.46 33.83 19.58
C ALA A 39 -2.01 34.23 19.24
N TYR A 40 -1.82 35.01 18.16
CA TYR A 40 -0.52 35.58 17.82
C TYR A 40 0.04 36.43 18.97
N MET A 41 -0.75 37.37 19.52
CA MET A 41 -0.33 38.24 20.62
C MET A 41 0.02 37.45 21.89
N VAL A 42 -0.77 36.43 22.21
CA VAL A 42 -0.54 35.53 23.35
C VAL A 42 0.78 34.76 23.17
N ARG A 43 1.07 34.23 21.96
CA ARG A 43 2.35 33.52 21.69
C ARG A 43 3.55 34.44 21.81
N VAL A 44 3.47 35.67 21.27
CA VAL A 44 4.55 36.65 21.40
C VAL A 44 4.81 36.95 22.88
N ARG A 45 3.76 37.30 23.63
CA ARG A 45 3.90 37.68 25.04
C ARG A 45 4.42 36.52 25.90
N LEU A 46 3.90 35.31 25.68
CA LEU A 46 4.36 34.11 26.37
C LEU A 46 5.81 33.80 26.03
N GLY A 47 6.18 33.84 24.74
CA GLY A 47 7.53 33.57 24.27
C GLY A 47 8.56 34.54 24.86
N GLU A 48 8.28 35.85 24.84
CA GLU A 48 9.13 36.88 25.47
C GLU A 48 9.29 36.64 26.97
N THR A 49 8.19 36.32 27.67
CA THR A 49 8.19 36.08 29.11
C THR A 49 9.00 34.85 29.48
N LEU A 50 8.83 33.74 28.74
CA LEU A 50 9.59 32.51 28.96
C LEU A 50 11.08 32.70 28.69
N LEU A 51 11.45 33.47 27.66
CA LEU A 51 12.85 33.80 27.40
C LEU A 51 13.47 34.62 28.55
N ALA A 52 12.75 35.60 29.09
CA ALA A 52 13.23 36.41 30.21
C ALA A 52 13.39 35.57 31.48
N LEU A 53 12.39 34.76 31.84
CA LEU A 53 12.43 33.92 33.04
C LEU A 53 13.47 32.80 32.94
N SER A 54 13.62 32.18 31.77
CA SER A 54 14.61 31.11 31.58
C SER A 54 16.04 31.61 31.69
N ALA A 55 16.32 32.86 31.31
CA ALA A 55 17.62 33.48 31.49
C ALA A 55 17.98 33.67 32.98
N GLU A 56 16.98 33.90 33.85
CA GLU A 56 17.18 34.05 35.29
C GLU A 56 17.22 32.70 36.03
N ALA A 57 16.37 31.75 35.61
CA ALA A 57 16.18 30.47 36.28
C ALA A 57 17.03 29.31 35.70
N PHE A 58 17.74 29.52 34.59
CA PHE A 58 18.44 28.48 33.83
C PHE A 58 17.53 27.31 33.42
N ASP A 59 16.28 27.62 33.08
CA ASP A 59 15.27 26.63 32.65
C ASP A 59 15.34 26.38 31.14
N ALA A 60 15.98 25.28 30.75
CA ALA A 60 16.17 24.90 29.36
C ALA A 60 14.87 24.53 28.64
N GLU A 61 13.88 23.98 29.34
CA GLU A 61 12.60 23.60 28.74
C GLU A 61 11.77 24.85 28.44
N ALA A 62 11.69 25.78 29.40
CA ALA A 62 11.03 27.07 29.22
C ALA A 62 11.71 27.91 28.12
N TYR A 63 13.05 27.88 28.04
CA TYR A 63 13.79 28.52 26.96
C TYR A 63 13.38 27.97 25.59
N ALA A 64 13.43 26.64 25.43
CA ALA A 64 13.10 25.98 24.17
C ALA A 64 11.63 26.20 23.77
N GLU A 65 10.70 26.16 24.72
CA GLU A 65 9.29 26.51 24.50
C GLU A 65 9.14 27.96 24.04
N GLY A 66 9.78 28.91 24.74
CA GLY A 66 9.73 30.33 24.41
C GLY A 66 10.23 30.63 23.00
N VAL A 67 11.39 30.06 22.62
CA VAL A 67 11.93 30.20 21.26
C VAL A 67 10.97 29.63 20.21
N ARG A 68 10.41 28.44 20.43
CA ARG A 68 9.45 27.83 19.48
C ARG A 68 8.19 28.66 19.30
N LEU A 69 7.64 29.23 20.38
CA LEU A 69 6.47 30.11 20.32
C LEU A 69 6.74 31.35 19.46
N LEU A 70 7.92 31.96 19.61
CA LEU A 70 8.31 33.14 18.84
C LEU A 70 8.60 32.80 17.36
N MET A 71 9.20 31.65 17.08
CA MET A 71 9.37 31.16 15.70
C MET A 71 8.03 30.91 15.01
N THR A 72 7.07 30.31 15.72
CA THR A 72 5.69 30.13 15.21
C THR A 72 5.02 31.48 14.96
N ALA A 73 5.09 32.40 15.91
CA ALA A 73 4.53 33.75 15.73
C ALA A 73 5.18 34.49 14.53
N TYR A 74 6.49 34.33 14.34
CA TYR A 74 7.17 34.87 13.16
C TYR A 74 6.63 34.26 11.87
N ASN A 75 6.49 32.93 11.78
CA ASN A 75 6.00 32.26 10.57
C ASN A 75 4.58 32.70 10.17
N GLU A 76 3.75 33.10 11.13
CA GLU A 76 2.39 33.57 10.86
C GLU A 76 2.31 34.98 10.29
N ARG A 77 3.14 35.91 10.80
CA ARG A 77 2.99 37.35 10.51
C ARG A 77 4.22 38.00 9.88
N GLY A 78 5.34 37.29 9.76
CA GLY A 78 6.59 37.78 9.16
C GLY A 78 7.20 38.98 9.90
N ASN A 79 6.96 39.12 11.20
CA ASN A 79 7.38 40.28 11.99
C ASN A 79 8.91 40.35 12.08
N THR A 80 9.52 41.35 11.43
CA THR A 80 10.99 41.51 11.39
C THR A 80 11.59 41.75 12.77
N GLY A 81 10.87 42.40 13.69
CA GLY A 81 11.34 42.60 15.07
C GLY A 81 11.50 41.28 15.83
N LEU A 82 10.60 40.32 15.61
CA LEU A 82 10.73 38.96 16.18
C LEU A 82 11.92 38.22 15.59
N PHE A 83 12.17 38.37 14.29
CA PHE A 83 13.34 37.77 13.66
C PHE A 83 14.65 38.36 14.18
N GLU A 84 14.74 39.69 14.31
CA GLU A 84 15.92 40.37 14.87
C GLU A 84 16.16 39.93 16.32
N MET A 85 15.10 39.82 17.12
CA MET A 85 15.19 39.29 18.49
C MET A 85 15.71 37.85 18.50
N LEU A 86 15.08 36.94 17.76
CA LEU A 86 15.52 35.55 17.63
C LEU A 86 16.96 35.45 17.12
N SER A 87 17.33 36.28 16.15
CA SER A 87 18.69 36.33 15.62
C SER A 87 19.69 36.77 16.69
N SER A 88 19.35 37.76 17.52
CA SER A 88 20.23 38.27 18.57
C SER A 88 20.38 37.32 19.76
N VAL A 89 19.30 36.62 20.12
CA VAL A 89 19.25 35.77 21.32
C VAL A 89 19.70 34.34 21.02
N VAL A 90 19.45 33.83 19.82
CA VAL A 90 19.63 32.42 19.46
C VAL A 90 20.74 32.22 18.43
N TYR A 91 20.71 32.94 17.32
CA TYR A 91 21.67 32.71 16.22
C TYR A 91 23.05 33.32 16.48
N GLN A 92 23.12 34.64 16.69
CA GLN A 92 24.38 35.39 16.82
C GLN A 92 25.31 34.87 17.93
N PRO A 93 24.81 34.49 19.13
CA PRO A 93 25.67 33.93 20.17
C PRO A 93 26.32 32.60 19.79
N ASN A 94 25.64 31.82 18.94
CA ASN A 94 26.09 30.48 18.52
C ASN A 94 26.82 30.49 17.16
N GLU A 95 26.76 31.59 16.41
CA GLU A 95 27.23 31.66 15.01
C GLU A 95 28.69 31.20 14.83
N THR A 96 29.58 31.56 15.76
CA THR A 96 31.00 31.16 15.66
C THR A 96 31.15 29.63 15.74
N VAL A 97 30.46 29.00 16.70
CA VAL A 97 30.49 27.54 16.88
C VAL A 97 29.84 26.83 15.70
N LEU A 98 28.70 27.34 15.20
CA LEU A 98 28.02 26.78 14.03
C LEU A 98 28.89 26.83 12.77
N ARG A 99 29.68 27.90 12.59
CA ARG A 99 30.65 28.02 11.50
C ARG A 99 31.80 27.02 11.63
N GLU A 100 32.33 26.84 12.82
CA GLU A 100 33.39 25.86 13.10
C GLU A 100 32.89 24.43 12.84
N ASN A 101 31.71 24.08 13.37
CA ASN A 101 31.05 22.80 13.13
C ASN A 101 30.85 22.54 11.64
N TYR A 102 30.29 23.52 10.91
CA TYR A 102 30.11 23.41 9.46
C TYR A 102 31.43 23.14 8.73
N ALA A 103 32.50 23.87 9.05
CA ALA A 103 33.79 23.70 8.41
C ALA A 103 34.44 22.35 8.72
N GLU A 104 34.24 21.81 9.91
CA GLU A 104 34.70 20.47 10.29
C GLU A 104 33.89 19.37 9.60
N ASN A 105 32.57 19.44 9.69
CA ASN A 105 31.67 18.47 9.09
C ASN A 105 31.76 18.46 7.56
N CYS A 106 32.01 19.60 6.91
CA CYS A 106 32.28 19.67 5.48
C CYS A 106 33.52 18.87 5.08
N ARG A 107 34.59 18.92 5.90
CA ARG A 107 35.82 18.15 5.65
C ARG A 107 35.56 16.65 5.77
N ALA A 108 34.79 16.23 6.77
CA ALA A 108 34.39 14.84 6.94
C ALA A 108 33.43 14.38 5.82
N PHE A 109 32.46 15.21 5.45
CA PHE A 109 31.51 14.92 4.37
C PHE A 109 32.19 14.80 3.01
N ALA A 110 33.19 15.61 2.71
CA ALA A 110 33.95 15.52 1.46
C ALA A 110 34.66 14.16 1.28
N LEU A 111 34.98 13.47 2.38
CA LEU A 111 35.50 12.09 2.33
C LEU A 111 34.40 11.06 2.00
N LEU A 112 33.17 11.31 2.46
CA LEU A 112 32.01 10.46 2.18
C LEU A 112 31.46 10.67 0.76
N ARG A 113 31.46 11.93 0.27
CA ARG A 113 30.87 12.37 -1.00
C ARG A 113 31.75 13.42 -1.68
N PRO A 114 32.85 13.01 -2.34
CA PRO A 114 33.78 13.95 -2.98
C PRO A 114 33.18 14.65 -4.22
N ASP A 115 32.06 14.14 -4.74
CA ASP A 115 31.34 14.65 -5.90
C ASP A 115 30.32 15.76 -5.55
N ALA A 116 30.00 15.94 -4.27
CA ALA A 116 29.03 16.94 -3.81
C ALA A 116 29.73 18.27 -3.50
N ALA A 117 29.40 19.33 -4.26
CA ALA A 117 29.87 20.68 -3.99
C ALA A 117 29.02 21.35 -2.90
N LEU A 118 29.65 21.70 -1.78
CA LEU A 118 29.01 22.46 -0.70
C LEU A 118 29.37 23.95 -0.81
N PRO A 119 28.41 24.87 -0.59
CA PRO A 119 28.69 26.29 -0.58
C PRO A 119 29.46 26.69 0.69
N ASP A 120 30.13 27.86 0.66
CA ASP A 120 30.65 28.45 1.89
C ASP A 120 29.51 28.80 2.85
N TYR A 121 29.80 28.83 4.15
CA TYR A 121 28.78 29.05 5.19
C TYR A 121 27.92 30.30 4.94
N ASP A 122 28.53 31.42 4.49
CA ASP A 122 27.82 32.67 4.22
C ASP A 122 26.79 32.55 3.08
N HIS A 123 27.06 31.64 2.14
CA HIS A 123 26.23 31.37 0.97
C HIS A 123 25.21 30.24 1.20
N LEU A 124 25.14 29.67 2.40
CA LEU A 124 24.13 28.66 2.72
C LEU A 124 22.71 29.22 2.51
N PRO A 125 21.78 28.44 1.94
CA PRO A 125 20.39 28.86 1.76
C PRO A 125 19.60 28.90 3.08
N VAL A 126 20.21 28.42 4.17
CA VAL A 126 19.60 28.30 5.49
C VAL A 126 20.44 28.98 6.58
N LEU A 127 19.80 29.28 7.70
CA LEU A 127 20.43 29.60 8.98
C LEU A 127 19.97 28.58 10.02
N CYS A 128 20.84 28.18 10.94
CA CYS A 128 20.50 27.21 11.98
C CYS A 128 20.32 27.91 13.32
N PHE A 129 19.19 27.69 13.99
CA PHE A 129 18.85 28.28 15.28
C PHE A 129 18.82 27.19 16.36
N PRO A 130 19.88 27.03 17.17
CA PRO A 130 19.92 26.07 18.27
C PRO A 130 18.88 26.38 19.33
N ILE A 131 17.95 25.47 19.58
CA ILE A 131 16.93 25.64 20.64
C ILE A 131 17.28 24.83 21.90
N SER A 132 18.16 23.84 21.77
CA SER A 132 18.80 23.11 22.88
C SER A 132 20.15 22.54 22.42
N ASN A 133 20.85 21.81 23.28
CA ASN A 133 22.08 21.09 22.92
C ASN A 133 21.83 19.92 21.95
N THR A 134 20.57 19.50 21.77
CA THR A 134 20.21 18.32 20.97
C THR A 134 19.20 18.65 19.88
N ASN A 135 18.80 19.91 19.74
CA ASN A 135 17.77 20.30 18.79
C ASN A 135 18.02 21.71 18.25
N ALA A 136 17.82 21.89 16.96
CA ALA A 136 17.90 23.16 16.28
C ALA A 136 16.81 23.27 15.20
N VAL A 137 16.52 24.50 14.81
CA VAL A 137 15.52 24.81 13.79
C VAL A 137 16.21 25.52 12.64
N LEU A 138 15.99 25.05 11.41
CA LEU A 138 16.47 25.74 10.23
C LEU A 138 15.53 26.88 9.83
N PHE A 139 16.11 28.00 9.41
CA PHE A 139 15.42 29.12 8.78
C PHE A 139 15.84 29.19 7.31
N THR A 140 14.86 29.15 6.40
CA THR A 140 15.11 29.23 4.95
C THR A 140 15.18 30.70 4.51
N LYS A 141 16.29 31.09 3.85
CA LYS A 141 16.48 32.47 3.37
C LYS A 141 15.54 32.82 2.21
N GLU A 142 15.26 31.85 1.34
CA GLU A 142 14.37 32.01 0.18
C GLU A 142 12.93 32.32 0.59
N HIS A 143 12.35 31.49 1.46
CA HIS A 143 10.96 31.60 1.88
C HIS A 143 10.78 32.49 3.12
N ARG A 144 11.88 32.91 3.74
CA ARG A 144 11.91 33.67 5.00
C ARG A 144 11.04 33.01 6.08
N ARG A 145 11.29 31.73 6.35
CA ARG A 145 10.45 30.91 7.23
C ARG A 145 11.28 29.92 8.03
N PHE A 146 10.91 29.71 9.29
CA PHE A 146 11.45 28.63 10.14
C PHE A 146 10.78 27.29 9.80
N LEU A 147 11.57 26.24 9.62
CA LEU A 147 11.09 24.88 9.35
C LEU A 147 10.65 24.21 10.65
N MET A 148 9.37 24.36 10.97
CA MET A 148 8.76 23.91 12.22
C MET A 148 7.79 22.77 11.95
N GLY A 149 8.13 21.53 12.32
CA GLY A 149 7.27 20.36 12.14
C GLY A 149 7.05 19.91 10.69
N GLU A 150 7.68 20.58 9.72
CA GLU A 150 7.72 20.19 8.32
C GLU A 150 8.88 19.22 8.07
N ARG A 151 8.70 18.28 7.14
CA ARG A 151 9.77 17.34 6.76
C ARG A 151 10.79 18.08 5.91
N GLU A 152 11.99 18.24 6.43
CA GLU A 152 13.14 18.79 5.70
C GLU A 152 13.41 17.99 4.41
N ASP A 153 13.79 18.69 3.33
CA ASP A 153 14.30 18.04 2.12
C ASP A 153 15.71 17.48 2.33
N GLY A 154 16.23 16.71 1.36
CA GLY A 154 17.54 16.08 1.49
C GLY A 154 18.71 17.05 1.68
N TRP A 155 18.62 18.25 1.11
CA TRP A 155 19.64 19.30 1.29
C TRP A 155 19.51 19.95 2.66
N GLN A 156 18.29 20.24 3.10
CA GLN A 156 18.00 20.80 4.41
C GLN A 156 18.48 19.86 5.53
N MET A 157 18.19 18.57 5.44
CA MET A 157 18.69 17.57 6.40
C MET A 157 20.22 17.51 6.44
N LEU A 158 20.87 17.62 5.27
CA LEU A 158 22.33 17.66 5.21
C LEU A 158 22.87 18.94 5.87
N TYR A 159 22.33 20.11 5.53
CA TYR A 159 22.75 21.36 6.14
C TYR A 159 22.51 21.38 7.64
N HIS A 160 21.40 20.82 8.11
CA HIS A 160 21.12 20.67 9.53
C HIS A 160 22.24 19.91 10.23
N ALA A 161 22.57 18.71 9.74
CA ALA A 161 23.63 17.89 10.32
C ALA A 161 25.01 18.57 10.21
N LEU A 162 25.35 19.14 9.06
CA LEU A 162 26.62 19.83 8.85
C LEU A 162 26.80 21.02 9.82
N ILE A 163 25.74 21.79 10.07
CA ILE A 163 25.83 23.01 10.88
C ILE A 163 25.74 22.69 12.39
N PHE A 164 24.86 21.76 12.78
CA PHE A 164 24.49 21.57 14.18
C PHE A 164 25.12 20.36 14.85
N SER A 165 25.35 19.25 14.13
CA SER A 165 25.93 18.04 14.73
C SER A 165 27.39 18.30 15.16
N HIS A 166 27.70 18.01 16.41
CA HIS A 166 29.04 18.16 16.97
C HIS A 166 29.56 16.79 17.42
N ASP A 167 30.73 16.38 16.94
CA ASP A 167 31.36 15.08 17.23
C ASP A 167 30.46 13.84 17.01
N ASP A 168 29.40 13.95 16.20
CA ASP A 168 28.47 12.86 15.89
C ASP A 168 28.68 12.35 14.45
N ALA A 169 29.72 11.53 14.28
CA ALA A 169 30.06 10.93 13.00
C ALA A 169 28.94 10.00 12.46
N ASP A 170 28.14 9.41 13.34
CA ASP A 170 27.03 8.54 12.97
C ASP A 170 25.88 9.37 12.37
N GLU A 171 25.56 10.53 12.96
CA GLU A 171 24.55 11.42 12.40
C GLU A 171 24.98 12.03 11.06
N LEU A 172 26.26 12.42 10.92
CA LEU A 172 26.78 12.88 9.63
C LEU A 172 26.67 11.79 8.56
N THR A 173 26.96 10.54 8.91
CA THR A 173 26.82 9.40 7.99
C THR A 173 25.36 9.19 7.59
N ARG A 174 24.43 9.19 8.56
CA ARG A 174 22.99 9.09 8.29
C ARG A 174 22.48 10.24 7.42
N ALA A 175 22.92 11.47 7.69
CA ALA A 175 22.55 12.64 6.90
C ALA A 175 23.09 12.55 5.46
N ALA A 176 24.34 12.09 5.29
CA ALA A 176 24.93 11.86 3.98
C ALA A 176 24.17 10.78 3.18
N GLU A 177 23.74 9.70 3.82
CA GLU A 177 22.91 8.66 3.20
C GLU A 177 21.53 9.18 2.79
N ARG A 178 20.85 9.92 3.68
CA ARG A 178 19.55 10.56 3.41
C ARG A 178 19.65 11.55 2.25
N PHE A 179 20.69 12.37 2.24
CA PHE A 179 21.02 13.28 1.14
C PHE A 179 21.23 12.54 -0.17
N SER A 180 22.09 11.50 -0.16
CA SER A 180 22.39 10.69 -1.34
C SER A 180 21.13 10.06 -1.91
N ARG A 181 20.25 9.57 -1.04
CA ARG A 181 18.93 9.05 -1.41
C ARG A 181 18.06 10.14 -2.04
N ALA A 182 17.94 11.30 -1.41
CA ALA A 182 17.11 12.39 -1.94
C ALA A 182 17.59 12.90 -3.31
N VAL A 183 18.90 13.04 -3.53
CA VAL A 183 19.48 13.42 -4.82
C VAL A 183 19.18 12.37 -5.89
N ARG A 184 19.39 11.08 -5.56
CA ARG A 184 19.04 9.98 -6.46
C ARG A 184 17.55 10.00 -6.78
N ASP A 185 16.69 10.10 -5.77
CA ASP A 185 15.23 10.07 -5.94
C ASP A 185 14.77 11.24 -6.82
N ALA A 186 15.30 12.45 -6.62
CA ALA A 186 15.05 13.61 -7.47
C ALA A 186 15.48 13.36 -8.93
N ARG A 187 16.67 12.79 -9.14
CA ARG A 187 17.16 12.45 -10.49
C ARG A 187 16.32 11.36 -11.16
N VAL A 188 15.89 10.35 -10.40
CA VAL A 188 14.97 9.30 -10.87
C VAL A 188 13.65 9.92 -11.34
N GLN A 189 13.06 10.84 -10.58
CA GLN A 189 11.83 11.53 -10.96
C GLN A 189 12.01 12.39 -12.22
N GLU A 190 13.12 13.12 -12.33
CA GLU A 190 13.44 13.92 -13.51
C GLU A 190 13.57 13.03 -14.77
N CYS A 191 14.35 11.95 -14.67
CA CYS A 191 14.51 11.01 -15.77
C CYS A 191 13.17 10.35 -16.14
N ALA A 192 12.37 9.89 -15.17
CA ALA A 192 11.05 9.33 -15.41
C ALA A 192 10.15 10.30 -16.20
N ALA A 193 10.09 11.57 -15.78
CA ALA A 193 9.31 12.60 -16.47
C ALA A 193 9.80 12.82 -17.91
N GLN A 194 11.11 12.87 -18.13
CA GLN A 194 11.70 12.98 -19.48
C GLN A 194 11.35 11.78 -20.36
N LEU A 195 11.42 10.55 -19.83
CA LEU A 195 11.07 9.35 -20.58
C LEU A 195 9.59 9.33 -20.97
N MET A 196 8.68 9.72 -20.06
CA MET A 196 7.26 9.76 -20.36
C MET A 196 6.91 10.85 -21.39
N ASP A 197 7.54 12.03 -21.32
CA ASP A 197 7.39 13.09 -22.33
C ASP A 197 7.93 12.63 -23.71
N ALA A 198 9.06 11.92 -23.71
CA ALA A 198 9.64 11.33 -24.92
C ALA A 198 8.72 10.29 -25.56
N VAL A 199 8.12 9.40 -24.76
CA VAL A 199 7.10 8.44 -25.22
C VAL A 199 5.92 9.16 -25.88
N GLN A 200 5.37 10.19 -25.24
CA GLN A 200 4.26 10.97 -25.80
C GLN A 200 4.60 11.64 -27.13
N ARG A 201 5.84 12.10 -27.29
CA ARG A 201 6.33 12.74 -28.53
C ARG A 201 6.87 11.76 -29.56
N ASN A 202 6.91 10.46 -29.26
CA ASN A 202 7.60 9.44 -30.06
C ASN A 202 9.09 9.77 -30.33
N ASP A 203 9.77 10.38 -29.35
CA ASP A 203 11.21 10.69 -29.44
C ASP A 203 12.05 9.60 -28.78
N PHE A 204 12.61 8.72 -29.62
CA PHE A 204 13.50 7.63 -29.19
C PHE A 204 14.97 7.90 -29.57
N GLY A 205 15.36 9.18 -29.64
CA GLY A 205 16.71 9.60 -30.02
C GLY A 205 17.80 9.21 -29.02
N THR A 206 19.07 9.40 -29.42
CA THR A 206 20.24 9.02 -28.60
C THR A 206 20.27 9.69 -27.22
N ALA A 207 19.75 10.92 -27.10
CA ALA A 207 19.66 11.61 -25.81
C ALA A 207 18.73 10.87 -24.84
N MET A 208 17.54 10.47 -25.31
CA MET A 208 16.56 9.74 -24.51
C MET A 208 17.01 8.33 -24.19
N GLN A 209 17.75 7.67 -25.10
CA GLN A 209 18.40 6.39 -24.78
C GLN A 209 19.39 6.51 -23.61
N ARG A 210 20.20 7.57 -23.55
CA ARG A 210 21.10 7.79 -22.39
C ARG A 210 20.32 8.06 -21.11
N CYS A 211 19.23 8.82 -21.20
CA CYS A 211 18.34 9.07 -20.06
C CYS A 211 17.72 7.75 -19.55
N ALA A 212 17.29 6.87 -20.46
CA ALA A 212 16.73 5.57 -20.12
C ALA A 212 17.75 4.67 -19.40
N GLU A 213 18.99 4.60 -19.90
CA GLU A 213 20.06 3.82 -19.26
C GLU A 213 20.49 4.40 -17.90
N GLU A 214 20.42 5.73 -17.74
CA GLU A 214 20.64 6.38 -16.45
C GLU A 214 19.52 6.04 -15.46
N TYR A 215 18.26 6.17 -15.88
CA TYR A 215 17.10 5.79 -15.09
C TYR A 215 17.19 4.35 -14.62
N HIS A 216 17.46 3.42 -15.53
CA HIS A 216 17.55 1.99 -15.22
C HIS A 216 18.64 1.67 -14.18
N ARG A 217 19.76 2.41 -14.21
CA ARG A 217 20.84 2.25 -13.22
C ARG A 217 20.46 2.80 -11.85
N LEU A 218 19.72 3.91 -11.81
CA LEU A 218 19.33 4.58 -10.56
C LEU A 218 18.11 3.91 -9.90
N CYS A 219 17.18 3.41 -10.71
CA CYS A 219 15.92 2.80 -10.29
C CYS A 219 15.62 1.54 -11.13
N PRO A 220 16.32 0.42 -10.88
CA PRO A 220 16.10 -0.82 -11.63
C PRO A 220 14.71 -1.44 -11.37
N GLU A 221 14.05 -1.10 -10.28
CA GLU A 221 12.72 -1.58 -9.90
C GLU A 221 11.57 -0.78 -10.55
N GLY A 222 11.86 0.36 -11.18
CA GLY A 222 10.86 1.18 -11.88
C GLY A 222 10.51 0.61 -13.26
N GLU A 223 9.27 0.81 -13.68
CA GLU A 223 8.74 0.32 -14.96
C GLU A 223 9.01 1.25 -16.16
N GLU A 224 9.39 2.50 -15.92
CA GLU A 224 9.44 3.56 -16.93
C GLU A 224 10.48 3.27 -18.02
N TYR A 225 11.58 2.61 -17.66
CA TYR A 225 12.56 2.12 -18.64
C TYR A 225 11.92 1.10 -19.59
N GLU A 226 11.27 0.07 -19.05
CA GLU A 226 10.61 -0.96 -19.85
C GLU A 226 9.46 -0.38 -20.68
N ILE A 227 8.69 0.58 -20.16
CA ILE A 227 7.67 1.30 -20.92
C ILE A 227 8.32 2.01 -22.12
N PHE A 228 9.36 2.80 -21.88
CA PHE A 228 10.07 3.52 -22.95
C PHE A 228 10.60 2.57 -24.03
N ARG A 229 11.19 1.44 -23.64
CA ARG A 229 11.71 0.42 -24.58
C ARG A 229 10.60 -0.33 -25.32
N ALA A 230 9.47 -0.59 -24.68
CA ALA A 230 8.30 -1.19 -25.32
C ALA A 230 7.72 -0.26 -26.39
N GLU A 231 7.60 1.03 -26.09
CA GLU A 231 7.09 2.04 -27.04
C GLU A 231 8.03 2.26 -28.23
N GLU A 232 9.34 2.30 -27.97
CA GLU A 232 10.35 2.36 -29.03
C GLU A 232 10.22 1.16 -29.99
N ALA A 233 10.11 -0.05 -29.43
CA ALA A 233 9.96 -1.28 -30.19
C ALA A 233 8.63 -1.27 -30.98
N LEU A 234 7.55 -0.79 -30.37
CA LEU A 234 6.24 -0.64 -31.02
C LEU A 234 6.31 0.33 -32.21
N ALA A 235 6.96 1.47 -32.05
CA ALA A 235 7.18 2.46 -33.13
C ALA A 235 8.01 1.86 -34.29
N ARG A 236 8.94 0.96 -33.98
CA ARG A 236 9.74 0.20 -34.97
C ARG A 236 9.04 -1.03 -35.53
N LYS A 237 7.85 -1.37 -35.04
CA LYS A 237 7.08 -2.59 -35.35
C LYS A 237 7.81 -3.89 -34.99
N ASP A 238 8.68 -3.85 -33.98
CA ASP A 238 9.30 -5.03 -33.39
C ASP A 238 8.40 -5.57 -32.27
N MET A 239 7.47 -6.45 -32.64
CA MET A 239 6.44 -6.94 -31.72
C MET A 239 7.00 -7.85 -30.62
N ASP A 240 8.04 -8.63 -30.93
CA ASP A 240 8.66 -9.54 -29.95
C ASP A 240 9.35 -8.74 -28.84
N ALA A 241 10.10 -7.70 -29.22
CA ALA A 241 10.72 -6.80 -28.26
C ALA A 241 9.68 -5.99 -27.48
N ALA A 242 8.66 -5.45 -28.16
CA ALA A 242 7.60 -4.67 -27.51
C ALA A 242 6.84 -5.51 -26.47
N LEU A 243 6.53 -6.77 -26.80
CA LEU A 243 5.86 -7.69 -25.88
C LEU A 243 6.75 -8.10 -24.70
N SER A 244 8.05 -8.32 -24.96
CA SER A 244 9.01 -8.65 -23.90
C SER A 244 9.15 -7.51 -22.89
N TYR A 245 9.38 -6.29 -23.37
CA TYR A 245 9.50 -5.11 -22.50
C TYR A 245 8.18 -4.77 -21.81
N GLY A 246 7.03 -4.84 -22.51
CA GLY A 246 5.73 -4.60 -21.90
C GLY A 246 5.41 -5.58 -20.77
N LYS A 247 5.73 -6.87 -20.93
CA LYS A 247 5.58 -7.87 -19.85
C LYS A 247 6.55 -7.61 -18.69
N ALA A 248 7.78 -7.18 -18.98
CA ALA A 248 8.75 -6.82 -17.95
C ALA A 248 8.29 -5.61 -17.12
N ALA A 249 7.76 -4.56 -17.78
CA ALA A 249 7.12 -3.43 -17.11
C ALA A 249 5.98 -3.90 -16.20
N TYR A 250 5.11 -4.77 -16.72
CA TYR A 250 3.95 -5.28 -15.97
C TYR A 250 4.35 -6.10 -14.75
N ASN A 251 5.42 -6.88 -14.85
CA ASN A 251 5.94 -7.63 -13.70
C ASN A 251 6.51 -6.71 -12.62
N LYS A 252 7.05 -5.55 -12.97
CA LYS A 252 7.50 -4.54 -11.99
C LYS A 252 6.35 -3.78 -11.34
N ARG A 253 5.31 -3.43 -12.12
CA ARG A 253 4.09 -2.74 -11.65
C ARG A 253 2.80 -3.25 -12.28
N LYS A 254 2.23 -4.30 -11.71
CA LYS A 254 0.99 -4.96 -12.15
C LYS A 254 -0.26 -4.08 -12.07
N MET A 255 -0.25 -3.06 -11.21
CA MET A 255 -1.36 -2.11 -11.06
C MET A 255 -1.14 -0.78 -11.80
N SER A 256 -0.02 -0.62 -12.53
CA SER A 256 0.28 0.62 -13.26
C SER A 256 -0.65 0.75 -14.48
N PRO A 257 -1.56 1.75 -14.51
CA PRO A 257 -2.47 1.91 -15.63
C PRO A 257 -1.76 2.22 -16.95
N HIS A 258 -0.61 2.90 -16.89
CA HIS A 258 0.24 3.17 -18.06
C HIS A 258 0.85 1.90 -18.62
N THR A 259 1.33 1.01 -17.76
CA THR A 259 1.86 -0.29 -18.20
C THR A 259 0.78 -1.13 -18.87
N CYS A 260 -0.43 -1.14 -18.31
CA CYS A 260 -1.58 -1.80 -18.91
C CYS A 260 -1.97 -1.19 -20.26
N ASP A 261 -1.88 0.13 -20.43
CA ASP A 261 -2.11 0.80 -21.73
C ASP A 261 -1.12 0.32 -22.80
N VAL A 262 0.17 0.32 -22.49
CA VAL A 262 1.21 -0.18 -23.41
C VAL A 262 0.94 -1.63 -23.78
N LEU A 263 0.71 -2.51 -22.79
CA LEU A 263 0.40 -3.92 -23.04
C LEU A 263 -0.84 -4.10 -23.90
N SER A 264 -1.90 -3.32 -23.66
CA SER A 264 -3.11 -3.34 -24.49
C SER A 264 -2.78 -3.11 -25.96
N ARG A 265 -2.07 -2.03 -26.27
CA ARG A 265 -1.68 -1.67 -27.64
C ARG A 265 -0.74 -2.70 -28.27
N VAL A 266 0.20 -3.24 -27.51
CA VAL A 266 1.12 -4.28 -27.99
C VAL A 266 0.38 -5.58 -28.31
N TYR A 267 -0.50 -6.06 -27.43
CA TYR A 267 -1.30 -7.26 -27.69
C TYR A 267 -2.26 -7.10 -28.86
N GLN A 268 -2.83 -5.89 -29.03
CA GLN A 268 -3.69 -5.59 -30.16
C GLN A 268 -2.94 -5.74 -31.49
N GLN A 269 -1.72 -5.18 -31.59
CA GLN A 269 -0.91 -5.29 -32.80
C GLN A 269 -0.33 -6.70 -32.99
N ALA A 270 -0.10 -7.45 -31.92
CA ALA A 270 0.36 -8.84 -31.96
C ALA A 270 -0.75 -9.85 -32.31
N GLY A 271 -2.02 -9.42 -32.40
CA GLY A 271 -3.14 -10.28 -32.78
C GLY A 271 -3.75 -11.09 -31.63
N TYR A 272 -3.63 -10.61 -30.39
CA TYR A 272 -4.24 -11.22 -29.20
C TYR A 272 -5.32 -10.30 -28.61
N PRO A 273 -6.53 -10.25 -29.21
CA PRO A 273 -7.57 -9.29 -28.87
C PRO A 273 -8.12 -9.47 -27.44
N ASP A 274 -8.15 -10.70 -26.94
CA ASP A 274 -8.57 -11.04 -25.57
C ASP A 274 -7.66 -10.39 -24.53
N ARG A 275 -6.34 -10.53 -24.70
CA ARG A 275 -5.34 -9.91 -23.82
C ARG A 275 -5.32 -8.40 -23.97
N ALA A 276 -5.48 -7.89 -25.20
CA ALA A 276 -5.59 -6.45 -25.42
C ALA A 276 -6.75 -5.85 -24.61
N MET A 277 -7.96 -6.43 -24.72
CA MET A 277 -9.12 -5.97 -23.97
C MET A 277 -8.96 -6.08 -22.46
N LEU A 278 -8.38 -7.19 -21.98
CA LEU A 278 -8.08 -7.39 -20.55
C LEU A 278 -7.27 -6.21 -19.98
N PHE A 279 -6.15 -5.88 -20.62
CA PHE A 279 -5.25 -4.82 -20.16
C PHE A 279 -5.83 -3.43 -20.42
N MET A 280 -6.59 -3.23 -21.49
CA MET A 280 -7.29 -1.97 -21.75
C MET A 280 -8.21 -1.58 -20.60
N MET A 281 -8.99 -2.54 -20.06
CA MET A 281 -9.89 -2.27 -18.95
C MET A 281 -9.16 -1.87 -17.65
N LEU A 282 -7.91 -2.31 -17.50
CA LEU A 282 -7.04 -1.95 -16.39
C LEU A 282 -6.23 -0.67 -16.63
N SER A 283 -6.32 -0.08 -17.82
CA SER A 283 -5.53 1.08 -18.23
C SER A 283 -6.25 2.42 -18.04
N VAL A 284 -5.57 3.52 -18.36
CA VAL A 284 -6.09 4.89 -18.31
C VAL A 284 -7.05 5.17 -19.48
N ASP A 285 -6.73 4.65 -20.67
CA ASP A 285 -7.50 4.87 -21.89
C ASP A 285 -8.45 3.68 -22.14
N ARG A 286 -9.74 3.98 -22.31
CA ARG A 286 -10.80 2.99 -22.51
C ARG A 286 -11.60 3.27 -23.77
N ASP A 287 -11.12 4.16 -24.63
CA ASP A 287 -11.95 4.81 -25.65
C ASP A 287 -12.11 3.98 -26.92
N TYR A 288 -11.50 2.79 -27.01
CA TYR A 288 -11.60 1.93 -28.19
C TYR A 288 -11.81 0.45 -27.88
N LEU A 289 -13.08 -0.02 -27.93
CA LEU A 289 -13.41 -1.44 -27.95
C LEU A 289 -13.54 -1.93 -29.40
N SER A 290 -12.60 -2.75 -29.85
CA SER A 290 -12.71 -3.48 -31.13
C SER A 290 -12.93 -4.95 -30.86
N PHE A 291 -14.10 -5.44 -31.25
CA PHE A 291 -14.45 -6.84 -31.08
C PHE A 291 -14.12 -7.65 -32.34
N PRO A 292 -13.54 -8.85 -32.19
CA PRO A 292 -13.29 -9.73 -33.33
C PRO A 292 -14.61 -10.25 -33.93
N GLU A 293 -14.64 -10.46 -35.25
CA GLU A 293 -15.80 -11.07 -35.92
C GLU A 293 -15.87 -12.59 -35.69
N ASP A 294 -14.73 -13.21 -35.40
CA ASP A 294 -14.61 -14.64 -35.12
C ASP A 294 -15.28 -15.01 -33.78
N PRO A 295 -16.23 -15.97 -33.76
CA PRO A 295 -16.96 -16.34 -32.54
C PRO A 295 -16.09 -16.85 -31.40
N ASP A 296 -15.04 -17.62 -31.69
CA ASP A 296 -14.16 -18.22 -30.66
C ASP A 296 -13.27 -17.13 -30.02
N ALA A 297 -12.74 -16.23 -30.84
CA ALA A 297 -12.03 -15.04 -30.38
C ALA A 297 -12.94 -14.10 -29.58
N MET A 298 -14.21 -13.96 -29.98
CA MET A 298 -15.21 -13.18 -29.25
C MET A 298 -15.47 -13.79 -27.87
N GLU A 299 -15.65 -15.09 -27.75
CA GLU A 299 -15.84 -15.77 -26.45
C GLU A 299 -14.65 -15.53 -25.51
N SER A 300 -13.43 -15.64 -26.05
CA SER A 300 -12.19 -15.35 -25.31
C SER A 300 -12.13 -13.90 -24.83
N CYS A 301 -12.55 -12.94 -25.66
CA CYS A 301 -12.65 -11.53 -25.30
C CYS A 301 -13.70 -11.29 -24.19
N ILE A 302 -14.87 -11.93 -24.29
CA ILE A 302 -15.89 -11.84 -23.25
C ILE A 302 -15.34 -12.38 -21.92
N TYR A 303 -14.66 -13.53 -21.93
CA TYR A 303 -14.04 -14.08 -20.72
C TYR A 303 -12.99 -13.11 -20.12
N ALA A 304 -12.14 -12.52 -20.96
CA ALA A 304 -11.16 -11.52 -20.53
C ALA A 304 -11.84 -10.30 -19.90
N LEU A 305 -12.91 -9.79 -20.48
CA LEU A 305 -13.70 -8.68 -19.90
C LEU A 305 -14.35 -9.08 -18.56
N LYS A 306 -14.90 -10.30 -18.44
CA LYS A 306 -15.43 -10.81 -17.16
C LYS A 306 -14.34 -10.81 -16.09
N ALA A 307 -13.15 -11.31 -16.41
CA ALA A 307 -12.02 -11.33 -15.49
C ALA A 307 -11.55 -9.92 -15.09
N ALA A 308 -11.57 -8.97 -16.02
CA ALA A 308 -11.15 -7.59 -15.75
C ALA A 308 -12.20 -6.78 -14.96
N PHE A 309 -13.50 -6.98 -15.19
CA PHE A 309 -14.56 -6.24 -14.49
C PHE A 309 -14.95 -6.84 -13.14
N THR A 310 -14.73 -8.14 -12.94
CA THR A 310 -15.10 -8.79 -11.69
C THR A 310 -14.21 -8.30 -10.56
N ASN A 311 -14.82 -7.73 -9.53
CA ASN A 311 -14.14 -7.44 -8.28
C ASN A 311 -13.95 -8.75 -7.49
N ALA A 312 -12.74 -9.31 -7.56
CA ALA A 312 -12.40 -10.58 -6.93
C ALA A 312 -12.54 -10.59 -5.38
N GLN A 313 -12.61 -9.42 -4.73
CA GLN A 313 -12.88 -9.33 -3.28
C GLN A 313 -14.23 -9.93 -2.90
N PHE A 314 -15.19 -9.87 -3.81
CA PHE A 314 -16.54 -10.35 -3.60
C PHE A 314 -16.78 -11.68 -4.32
N ALA A 315 -15.78 -12.55 -4.47
CA ALA A 315 -16.06 -13.89 -4.97
C ALA A 315 -17.15 -14.57 -4.09
N PRO A 316 -18.15 -15.25 -4.69
CA PRO A 316 -18.26 -15.64 -6.10
C PRO A 316 -19.12 -14.72 -6.98
N PHE A 317 -19.37 -13.46 -6.58
CA PHE A 317 -20.13 -12.51 -7.40
C PHE A 317 -19.33 -12.09 -8.63
N ILE A 318 -19.78 -12.50 -9.81
CA ILE A 318 -19.14 -12.19 -11.09
C ILE A 318 -19.84 -11.01 -11.75
N THR A 319 -19.05 -10.12 -12.35
CA THR A 319 -19.59 -9.14 -13.30
C THR A 319 -19.61 -9.79 -14.68
N ASP A 320 -20.75 -10.38 -15.02
CA ASP A 320 -20.96 -11.02 -16.30
C ASP A 320 -21.12 -9.96 -17.40
N VAL A 321 -20.61 -10.29 -18.59
CA VAL A 321 -20.50 -9.36 -19.70
C VAL A 321 -21.32 -9.87 -20.86
N VAL A 322 -22.24 -9.03 -21.34
CA VAL A 322 -23.03 -9.29 -22.55
C VAL A 322 -22.69 -8.20 -23.55
N ILE A 323 -22.29 -8.62 -24.75
CA ILE A 323 -21.99 -7.71 -25.86
C ILE A 323 -23.16 -7.78 -26.83
N ASP A 324 -23.74 -6.62 -27.14
CA ASP A 324 -24.82 -6.49 -28.11
C ASP A 324 -24.58 -5.27 -29.02
N SER A 325 -25.56 -4.95 -29.87
CA SER A 325 -25.48 -3.81 -30.80
C SER A 325 -25.40 -2.43 -30.13
N HIS A 326 -25.65 -2.36 -28.82
CA HIS A 326 -25.62 -1.14 -28.01
C HIS A 326 -24.34 -1.03 -27.18
N GLY A 327 -23.45 -2.04 -27.26
CA GLY A 327 -22.13 -2.04 -26.63
C GLY A 327 -21.98 -3.14 -25.58
N VAL A 328 -21.30 -2.80 -24.48
CA VAL A 328 -20.98 -3.74 -23.39
C VAL A 328 -21.94 -3.52 -22.23
N THR A 329 -22.83 -4.48 -21.99
CA THR A 329 -23.73 -4.50 -20.82
C THR A 329 -23.18 -5.39 -19.74
N LYS A 330 -23.25 -4.93 -18.48
CA LYS A 330 -22.78 -5.64 -17.29
C LYS A 330 -23.96 -6.08 -16.44
N LYS A 331 -23.86 -7.26 -15.84
CA LYS A 331 -24.82 -7.75 -14.84
C LYS A 331 -24.10 -8.52 -13.75
N PHE A 332 -24.58 -8.43 -12.51
CA PHE A 332 -24.12 -9.31 -11.45
C PHE A 332 -24.73 -10.70 -11.61
N TRP A 333 -23.88 -11.72 -11.52
CA TRP A 333 -24.29 -13.11 -11.65
C TRP A 333 -23.43 -14.02 -10.78
N ILE A 334 -24.04 -15.11 -10.30
CA ILE A 334 -23.34 -16.19 -9.61
C ILE A 334 -23.47 -17.45 -10.46
N HIS A 335 -22.35 -17.94 -10.96
CA HIS A 335 -22.30 -19.19 -11.71
C HIS A 335 -21.94 -20.35 -10.77
N VAL A 336 -22.98 -20.99 -10.21
CA VAL A 336 -22.83 -22.19 -9.36
C VAL A 336 -22.14 -23.30 -10.17
N CYS A 337 -21.18 -24.00 -9.55
CA CYS A 337 -20.34 -25.04 -10.14
C CYS A 337 -19.35 -24.60 -11.22
N GLU A 338 -19.44 -23.37 -11.72
CA GLU A 338 -18.55 -22.89 -12.77
C GLU A 338 -17.24 -22.36 -12.22
N GLU A 339 -16.26 -22.27 -13.12
CA GLU A 339 -14.96 -21.69 -12.84
C GLU A 339 -15.07 -20.19 -12.60
N LEU A 340 -14.47 -19.71 -11.51
CA LEU A 340 -14.29 -18.28 -11.29
C LEU A 340 -13.33 -17.72 -12.34
N PRO A 341 -13.60 -16.53 -12.92
CA PRO A 341 -12.72 -15.92 -13.91
C PRO A 341 -11.28 -15.82 -13.42
N ARG A 342 -10.32 -16.27 -14.23
CA ARG A 342 -8.90 -16.23 -13.93
C ARG A 342 -8.20 -15.19 -14.80
N PHE A 343 -7.33 -14.42 -14.16
CA PHE A 343 -6.49 -13.46 -14.88
C PHE A 343 -5.35 -14.14 -15.68
N SER A 344 -4.94 -15.33 -15.24
CA SER A 344 -3.89 -16.14 -15.84
C SER A 344 -4.19 -17.62 -15.71
N ASP A 345 -3.78 -18.39 -16.72
CA ASP A 345 -3.93 -19.85 -16.72
C ASP A 345 -3.07 -20.56 -15.67
N ALA A 346 -2.06 -19.86 -15.13
CA ALA A 346 -1.26 -20.34 -14.01
C ALA A 346 -2.04 -20.42 -12.68
N LEU A 347 -3.17 -19.71 -12.56
CA LEU A 347 -4.00 -19.75 -11.36
C LEU A 347 -4.80 -21.07 -11.27
N PRO A 348 -4.98 -21.65 -10.08
CA PRO A 348 -5.83 -22.82 -9.89
C PRO A 348 -7.27 -22.56 -10.34
N ARG A 349 -7.94 -23.62 -10.83
CA ARG A 349 -9.37 -23.57 -11.17
C ARG A 349 -10.22 -23.60 -9.91
N TYR A 350 -10.58 -22.42 -9.44
CA TYR A 350 -11.53 -22.28 -8.34
C TYR A 350 -12.96 -22.38 -8.87
N ARG A 351 -13.78 -23.20 -8.22
CA ARG A 351 -15.18 -23.43 -8.55
C ARG A 351 -16.07 -22.85 -7.46
N THR A 352 -17.20 -22.28 -7.87
CA THR A 352 -18.22 -21.76 -6.96
C THR A 352 -19.06 -22.89 -6.40
N GLY A 353 -18.99 -23.11 -5.09
CA GLY A 353 -19.84 -24.03 -4.34
C GLY A 353 -20.83 -23.30 -3.41
N LEU A 354 -21.74 -24.07 -2.84
CA LEU A 354 -22.80 -23.63 -1.94
C LEU A 354 -22.61 -24.33 -0.59
N TYR A 355 -22.24 -23.57 0.43
CA TYR A 355 -22.02 -24.13 1.76
C TYR A 355 -23.35 -24.48 2.40
N ASN A 356 -23.65 -25.76 2.63
CA ASN A 356 -24.92 -26.21 3.20
C ASN A 356 -24.76 -27.27 4.31
N PRO A 357 -24.34 -26.90 5.52
CA PRO A 357 -24.09 -27.86 6.60
C PRO A 357 -25.37 -28.40 7.26
N TYR A 358 -26.47 -27.65 7.24
CA TYR A 358 -27.66 -27.94 8.06
C TYR A 358 -28.99 -27.81 7.29
N GLY A 359 -28.97 -27.34 6.04
CA GLY A 359 -30.17 -27.06 5.28
C GLY A 359 -30.73 -28.30 4.56
N VAL A 360 -31.90 -28.12 3.96
CA VAL A 360 -32.52 -29.12 3.10
C VAL A 360 -31.72 -29.23 1.80
N MET A 361 -31.39 -30.46 1.38
CA MET A 361 -30.72 -30.72 0.11
C MET A 361 -31.52 -30.16 -1.08
N PHE A 362 -30.82 -29.83 -2.17
CA PHE A 362 -31.39 -29.35 -3.43
C PHE A 362 -32.07 -27.97 -3.38
N ILE A 363 -32.02 -27.23 -2.26
CA ILE A 363 -32.69 -25.92 -2.16
C ILE A 363 -31.76 -24.77 -2.51
N LYS A 364 -30.50 -24.81 -2.06
CA LYS A 364 -29.58 -23.67 -2.19
C LYS A 364 -29.33 -23.25 -3.63
N SER A 365 -29.15 -24.20 -4.55
CA SER A 365 -28.96 -23.92 -5.97
C SER A 365 -30.17 -23.22 -6.59
N ASN A 366 -31.38 -23.66 -6.24
CA ASN A 366 -32.64 -23.06 -6.70
C ASN A 366 -32.82 -21.62 -6.17
N VAL A 367 -32.38 -21.34 -4.94
CA VAL A 367 -32.39 -19.97 -4.40
C VAL A 367 -31.49 -19.08 -5.25
N ILE A 368 -30.28 -19.51 -5.60
CA ILE A 368 -29.37 -18.73 -6.45
C ILE A 368 -29.96 -18.53 -7.85
N ASP A 369 -30.56 -19.56 -8.45
CA ASP A 369 -31.23 -19.43 -9.76
C ASP A 369 -32.37 -18.41 -9.72
N LEU A 370 -33.11 -18.31 -8.60
CA LEU A 370 -34.16 -17.31 -8.41
C LEU A 370 -33.58 -15.89 -8.18
N MET A 371 -32.46 -15.78 -7.48
CA MET A 371 -31.84 -14.49 -7.14
C MET A 371 -31.05 -13.88 -8.30
N ASN A 372 -30.44 -14.70 -9.16
CA ASN A 372 -29.64 -14.24 -10.29
C ASN A 372 -30.39 -13.25 -11.22
N PRO A 373 -31.63 -13.50 -11.65
CA PRO A 373 -32.42 -12.52 -12.42
C PRO A 373 -32.65 -11.20 -11.67
N ALA A 374 -32.89 -11.25 -10.36
CA ALA A 374 -33.07 -10.05 -9.55
C ALA A 374 -31.76 -9.24 -9.44
N MET A 375 -30.63 -9.93 -9.19
CA MET A 375 -29.30 -9.29 -9.18
C MET A 375 -28.96 -8.65 -10.51
N ALA A 376 -29.30 -9.31 -11.63
CA ALA A 376 -29.11 -8.76 -12.97
C ALA A 376 -29.97 -7.51 -13.21
N GLN A 377 -31.22 -7.49 -12.74
CA GLN A 377 -32.13 -6.35 -12.91
C GLN A 377 -31.68 -5.10 -12.15
N TYR A 378 -31.25 -5.26 -10.89
CA TYR A 378 -30.84 -4.13 -10.05
C TYR A 378 -29.34 -3.81 -10.15
N ASN A 379 -28.58 -4.69 -10.81
CA ASN A 379 -27.12 -4.65 -10.86
C ASN A 379 -26.49 -4.48 -9.47
N TYR A 380 -26.93 -5.30 -8.52
CA TYR A 380 -26.51 -5.26 -7.12
C TYR A 380 -26.49 -6.68 -6.51
N PRO A 381 -25.55 -7.02 -5.61
CA PRO A 381 -25.55 -8.31 -4.91
C PRO A 381 -26.67 -8.35 -3.85
N ILE A 382 -27.82 -8.96 -4.19
CA ILE A 382 -29.03 -9.01 -3.34
C ILE A 382 -29.14 -10.36 -2.61
N VAL A 383 -28.02 -11.05 -2.38
CA VAL A 383 -28.01 -12.32 -1.65
C VAL A 383 -27.52 -12.04 -0.23
N ASP A 384 -28.46 -11.87 0.70
CA ASP A 384 -28.17 -11.62 2.12
C ASP A 384 -27.94 -12.94 2.89
N ASP A 385 -26.98 -12.94 3.81
CA ASP A 385 -26.58 -14.06 4.69
C ASP A 385 -26.42 -15.44 4.00
N PHE A 386 -25.87 -15.43 2.78
CA PHE A 386 -25.61 -16.66 2.03
C PHE A 386 -24.12 -16.98 1.99
N VAL A 387 -23.76 -18.12 2.58
CA VAL A 387 -22.38 -18.61 2.60
C VAL A 387 -22.10 -19.48 1.39
N PHE A 388 -21.00 -19.16 0.69
CA PHE A 388 -20.50 -19.89 -0.47
C PHE A 388 -19.22 -20.65 -0.12
N ASP A 389 -18.96 -21.72 -0.86
CA ASP A 389 -17.67 -22.41 -0.85
C ASP A 389 -16.88 -21.99 -2.10
N ILE A 390 -15.58 -21.80 -1.96
CA ILE A 390 -14.67 -21.63 -3.10
C ILE A 390 -13.66 -22.76 -3.04
N MET A 391 -13.73 -23.69 -4.00
CA MET A 391 -12.95 -24.93 -3.97
C MET A 391 -12.06 -25.03 -5.20
N LYS A 392 -10.79 -25.42 -5.02
CA LYS A 392 -9.97 -25.90 -6.14
C LYS A 392 -10.54 -27.25 -6.59
N ALA A 393 -11.18 -27.28 -7.76
CA ALA A 393 -11.86 -28.47 -8.22
C ALA A 393 -11.85 -28.61 -9.74
N ASP A 394 -11.64 -29.85 -10.18
CA ASP A 394 -11.72 -30.25 -11.58
C ASP A 394 -13.02 -30.99 -11.87
N GLU A 395 -13.35 -31.08 -13.15
CA GLU A 395 -14.55 -31.72 -13.65
C GLU A 395 -14.20 -33.08 -14.28
N THR A 396 -14.89 -34.13 -13.84
CA THR A 396 -14.72 -35.49 -14.39
C THR A 396 -16.00 -36.30 -14.26
N SER A 397 -16.16 -37.33 -15.09
CA SER A 397 -17.23 -38.33 -14.97
C SER A 397 -16.79 -39.58 -14.20
N GLU A 398 -15.49 -39.76 -13.98
CA GLU A 398 -14.94 -40.88 -13.23
C GLU A 398 -13.62 -40.49 -12.53
N ILE A 399 -13.43 -40.92 -11.28
CA ILE A 399 -12.15 -40.83 -10.58
C ILE A 399 -11.94 -42.06 -9.70
N CYS A 400 -10.73 -42.62 -9.74
CA CYS A 400 -10.29 -43.67 -8.84
C CYS A 400 -9.34 -43.07 -7.79
N VAL A 401 -9.74 -43.10 -6.52
CA VAL A 401 -8.90 -42.66 -5.41
C VAL A 401 -8.21 -43.87 -4.80
N MET A 402 -6.88 -43.78 -4.70
CA MET A 402 -6.01 -44.85 -4.22
C MET A 402 -5.21 -44.36 -3.01
N PRO A 403 -5.78 -44.42 -1.79
CA PRO A 403 -5.11 -43.89 -0.60
C PRO A 403 -3.78 -44.60 -0.34
N GLN A 404 -2.66 -43.87 -0.37
CA GLN A 404 -1.31 -44.45 -0.23
C GLN A 404 -0.87 -44.52 1.25
N GLY A 405 -1.52 -45.38 2.03
CA GLY A 405 -1.17 -45.60 3.44
C GLY A 405 -1.69 -44.54 4.42
N HIS A 406 -2.43 -43.54 3.92
CA HIS A 406 -3.10 -42.51 4.71
C HIS A 406 -4.54 -42.36 4.24
N THR A 407 -5.47 -42.08 5.16
CA THR A 407 -6.86 -41.81 4.78
C THR A 407 -6.95 -40.44 4.10
N GLU A 408 -7.78 -40.34 3.08
CA GLU A 408 -8.05 -39.08 2.38
C GLU A 408 -9.53 -38.67 2.56
N ILE A 409 -9.81 -37.38 2.59
CA ILE A 409 -11.16 -36.85 2.40
C ILE A 409 -11.24 -36.30 0.98
N LEU A 410 -12.20 -36.80 0.21
CA LEU A 410 -12.49 -36.37 -1.14
C LEU A 410 -13.72 -35.44 -1.16
N PRO A 411 -13.57 -34.15 -1.50
CA PRO A 411 -14.70 -33.26 -1.73
C PRO A 411 -15.33 -33.54 -3.10
N LEU A 412 -16.64 -33.80 -3.14
CA LEU A 412 -17.41 -34.04 -4.35
C LEU A 412 -18.64 -33.12 -4.41
N ALA A 413 -18.90 -32.48 -5.55
CA ALA A 413 -20.14 -31.74 -5.78
C ALA A 413 -20.79 -32.15 -7.11
N ALA A 414 -22.11 -32.26 -7.12
CA ALA A 414 -22.84 -32.45 -8.36
C ALA A 414 -22.84 -31.16 -9.19
N LYS A 415 -22.80 -31.29 -10.52
CA LYS A 415 -23.02 -30.18 -11.46
C LYS A 415 -24.47 -30.05 -11.88
N GLU A 416 -25.22 -31.15 -11.79
CA GLU A 416 -26.63 -31.18 -12.16
C GLU A 416 -27.52 -31.37 -10.93
N ASP A 417 -28.77 -30.93 -11.03
CA ASP A 417 -29.73 -31.13 -9.95
C ASP A 417 -30.02 -32.62 -9.75
N LYS A 418 -29.91 -33.08 -8.51
CA LYS A 418 -30.19 -34.47 -8.13
C LYS A 418 -29.33 -35.48 -8.90
N GLN A 419 -28.11 -35.09 -9.27
CA GLN A 419 -27.17 -35.98 -9.96
C GLN A 419 -26.82 -37.17 -9.08
N LYS A 420 -26.76 -38.35 -9.70
CA LYS A 420 -26.39 -39.60 -9.04
C LYS A 420 -24.91 -39.89 -9.26
N ILE A 421 -24.18 -40.11 -8.18
CA ILE A 421 -22.77 -40.53 -8.20
C ILE A 421 -22.68 -41.91 -7.55
N SER A 422 -22.10 -42.87 -8.25
CA SER A 422 -21.87 -44.24 -7.80
C SER A 422 -20.47 -44.39 -7.22
N PHE A 423 -20.37 -45.16 -6.14
CA PHE A 423 -19.21 -45.36 -5.28
C PHE A 423 -18.93 -46.86 -5.30
N HIS A 424 -17.84 -47.25 -5.95
CA HIS A 424 -17.45 -48.64 -6.14
C HIS A 424 -16.10 -48.93 -5.43
N ALA A 425 -16.13 -49.82 -4.46
CA ALA A 425 -14.96 -50.39 -3.80
C ALA A 425 -15.16 -51.90 -3.60
N GLU A 426 -14.11 -52.62 -3.19
CA GLU A 426 -14.10 -54.10 -3.07
C GLU A 426 -15.36 -54.71 -2.42
N ASN A 427 -15.89 -54.06 -1.36
CA ASN A 427 -17.07 -54.52 -0.63
C ASN A 427 -18.18 -53.44 -0.55
N MET A 428 -18.17 -52.47 -1.46
CA MET A 428 -19.12 -51.37 -1.46
C MET A 428 -19.53 -51.02 -2.88
N ASP A 429 -20.83 -51.09 -3.14
CA ASP A 429 -21.45 -50.51 -4.32
C ASP A 429 -22.66 -49.71 -3.85
N ARG A 430 -22.57 -48.38 -3.95
CA ARG A 430 -23.57 -47.43 -3.45
C ARG A 430 -23.73 -46.29 -4.42
N THR A 431 -24.95 -45.80 -4.56
CA THR A 431 -25.23 -44.60 -5.34
C THR A 431 -25.82 -43.54 -4.42
N MET A 432 -25.23 -42.35 -4.45
CA MET A 432 -25.70 -41.19 -3.71
C MET A 432 -26.26 -40.17 -4.69
N GLN A 433 -27.31 -39.48 -4.26
CA GLN A 433 -27.91 -38.37 -5.00
C GLN A 433 -27.47 -37.07 -4.35
N LEU A 434 -26.70 -36.23 -5.05
CA LEU A 434 -26.10 -35.02 -4.49
C LEU A 434 -26.75 -33.75 -5.04
N SER A 435 -26.70 -32.67 -4.24
CA SER A 435 -27.19 -31.35 -4.64
C SER A 435 -26.19 -30.65 -5.56
N ARG A 436 -26.71 -29.91 -6.54
CA ARG A 436 -25.89 -29.08 -7.42
C ARG A 436 -25.12 -28.04 -6.60
N GLY A 437 -23.80 -28.04 -6.72
CA GLY A 437 -22.90 -27.06 -6.10
C GLY A 437 -22.59 -27.27 -4.63
N GLU A 438 -23.18 -28.25 -3.95
CA GLU A 438 -22.87 -28.54 -2.53
C GLU A 438 -21.72 -29.56 -2.46
N PHE A 439 -20.56 -29.15 -1.91
CA PHE A 439 -19.44 -30.05 -1.72
C PHE A 439 -19.68 -30.98 -0.53
N ASN A 440 -19.71 -32.28 -0.83
CA ASN A 440 -19.83 -33.37 0.13
C ASN A 440 -18.45 -34.00 0.36
N PHE A 441 -18.07 -34.17 1.63
CA PHE A 441 -16.74 -34.63 2.02
C PHE A 441 -16.75 -36.11 2.38
N TYR A 442 -16.21 -36.95 1.51
CA TYR A 442 -16.20 -38.40 1.68
C TYR A 442 -14.85 -38.89 2.17
N ARG A 443 -14.85 -39.64 3.27
CA ARG A 443 -13.66 -40.30 3.80
C ARG A 443 -13.37 -41.57 2.99
N VAL A 444 -12.19 -41.64 2.39
CA VAL A 444 -11.73 -42.75 1.53
C VAL A 444 -10.55 -43.46 2.20
N GLU A 445 -10.78 -44.68 2.66
CA GLU A 445 -9.77 -45.51 3.35
C GLU A 445 -9.22 -46.64 2.48
N LYS A 446 -9.94 -46.99 1.42
CA LYS A 446 -9.62 -48.08 0.49
C LYS A 446 -9.78 -47.58 -0.94
N PRO A 447 -9.12 -48.22 -1.92
CA PRO A 447 -9.36 -48.01 -3.35
C PRO A 447 -10.86 -47.89 -3.65
N THR A 448 -11.28 -46.71 -4.09
CA THR A 448 -12.69 -46.39 -4.35
C THR A 448 -12.79 -45.62 -5.66
N THR A 449 -13.67 -46.08 -6.54
CA THR A 449 -13.99 -45.44 -7.82
C THR A 449 -15.32 -44.71 -7.69
N PHE A 450 -15.33 -43.44 -8.08
CA PHE A 450 -16.51 -42.59 -8.12
C PHE A 450 -16.88 -42.35 -9.57
N ARG A 451 -18.14 -42.56 -9.94
CA ARG A 451 -18.60 -42.44 -11.33
C ARG A 451 -20.00 -41.85 -11.43
N SER A 452 -20.25 -41.06 -12.47
CA SER A 452 -21.58 -40.58 -12.83
C SER A 452 -21.75 -40.56 -14.36
N ASP A 453 -22.99 -40.54 -14.84
CA ASP A 453 -23.28 -40.45 -16.27
C ASP A 453 -22.94 -39.06 -16.85
N SER A 454 -23.09 -38.02 -16.03
CA SER A 454 -22.68 -36.64 -16.32
C SER A 454 -21.44 -36.26 -15.51
N PRO A 455 -20.62 -35.29 -15.95
CA PRO A 455 -19.50 -34.82 -15.14
C PRO A 455 -19.92 -34.25 -13.79
N PHE A 456 -19.06 -34.41 -12.77
CA PHE A 456 -19.20 -33.84 -11.44
C PHE A 456 -17.88 -33.15 -11.03
N LEU A 457 -17.94 -32.34 -9.97
CA LEU A 457 -16.77 -31.65 -9.44
C LEU A 457 -16.04 -32.50 -8.41
N VAL A 458 -14.72 -32.56 -8.53
CA VAL A 458 -13.82 -33.23 -7.60
C VAL A 458 -12.83 -32.21 -7.07
N GLY A 459 -12.90 -31.95 -5.76
CA GLY A 459 -11.93 -31.11 -5.07
C GLY A 459 -10.59 -31.82 -4.86
N ALA A 460 -9.54 -31.05 -4.58
CA ALA A 460 -8.25 -31.60 -4.20
C ALA A 460 -8.40 -32.53 -2.97
N PRO A 461 -7.89 -33.78 -3.00
CA PRO A 461 -7.94 -34.69 -1.86
C PRO A 461 -7.26 -34.11 -0.62
N ILE A 462 -7.93 -34.19 0.53
CA ILE A 462 -7.40 -33.72 1.82
C ILE A 462 -6.83 -34.93 2.56
N VAL A 463 -5.50 -35.02 2.62
CA VAL A 463 -4.81 -36.11 3.34
C VAL A 463 -4.99 -35.94 4.85
N LEU A 464 -5.56 -36.95 5.51
CA LEU A 464 -5.76 -36.97 6.96
C LEU A 464 -4.50 -37.47 7.69
N GLN A 465 -3.43 -36.71 7.55
CA GLN A 465 -2.15 -36.96 8.21
C GLN A 465 -1.61 -35.66 8.81
N HIS A 466 -1.20 -35.72 10.07
CA HIS A 466 -0.51 -34.60 10.73
C HIS A 466 1.00 -34.82 10.69
N SER A 467 1.76 -33.83 10.21
CA SER A 467 3.22 -33.87 10.30
C SER A 467 3.66 -33.63 11.75
N PRO A 468 4.49 -34.50 12.35
CA PRO A 468 5.00 -34.29 13.71
C PRO A 468 5.87 -33.02 13.83
N GLN A 469 6.33 -32.46 12.71
CA GLN A 469 7.11 -31.22 12.66
C GLN A 469 6.22 -29.97 12.81
N HIS A 470 4.91 -30.08 12.59
CA HIS A 470 3.98 -28.95 12.62
C HIS A 470 3.24 -28.88 13.96
N ARG A 471 2.92 -27.64 14.37
CA ARG A 471 1.99 -27.43 15.49
C ARG A 471 0.60 -27.89 15.08
N LYS A 472 -0.13 -28.51 16.01
CA LYS A 472 -1.51 -28.97 15.77
C LYS A 472 -2.51 -27.82 15.62
N PHE A 473 -2.18 -26.66 16.17
CA PHE A 473 -3.00 -25.47 16.14
C PHE A 473 -2.09 -24.25 16.14
N VAL A 474 -2.38 -23.29 15.27
CA VAL A 474 -1.75 -21.98 15.21
C VAL A 474 -2.90 -20.98 15.19
N LEU A 475 -2.88 -20.04 16.14
CA LEU A 475 -3.83 -18.93 16.19
C LEU A 475 -3.09 -17.66 15.82
N ASN A 476 -3.47 -17.07 14.68
CA ASN A 476 -3.03 -15.74 14.29
C ASN A 476 -4.13 -14.73 14.67
N ILE A 477 -3.78 -13.65 15.37
CA ILE A 477 -4.70 -12.59 15.77
C ILE A 477 -4.20 -11.29 15.15
N LEU A 478 -5.03 -10.69 14.30
CA LEU A 478 -4.76 -9.42 13.65
C LEU A 478 -5.71 -8.39 14.25
N ALA A 479 -5.15 -7.38 14.91
CA ALA A 479 -5.91 -6.27 15.48
C ALA A 479 -5.66 -5.02 14.63
N ASP A 480 -6.68 -4.59 13.87
CA ASP A 480 -6.59 -3.40 13.05
C ASP A 480 -6.49 -2.13 13.92
N GLY A 481 -5.61 -1.20 13.56
CA GLY A 481 -5.37 0.04 14.28
C GLY A 481 -4.64 -0.09 15.64
N LEU A 482 -4.08 -1.25 15.97
CA LEU A 482 -3.34 -1.45 17.24
C LEU A 482 -1.91 -0.84 17.16
N ALA A 483 -1.80 0.47 17.31
CA ALA A 483 -0.54 1.19 17.28
C ALA A 483 0.25 1.04 18.60
N TRP A 484 1.10 0.01 18.68
CA TRP A 484 1.84 -0.33 19.91
C TRP A 484 2.59 0.85 20.54
N HIS A 485 3.23 1.69 19.73
CA HIS A 485 4.11 2.76 20.22
C HIS A 485 3.33 3.86 20.93
N ALA A 486 2.07 4.07 20.55
CA ALA A 486 1.18 5.04 21.18
C ALA A 486 0.52 4.47 22.45
N LEU A 487 0.33 3.16 22.53
CA LEU A 487 -0.41 2.51 23.60
C LEU A 487 0.48 1.93 24.70
N ARG A 488 1.77 1.73 24.44
CA ARG A 488 2.68 0.97 25.32
C ARG A 488 2.66 1.46 26.76
N ASP A 489 2.68 2.78 26.97
CA ASP A 489 2.79 3.37 28.30
C ASP A 489 1.49 3.21 29.12
N GLU A 490 0.35 2.96 28.48
CA GLU A 490 -0.97 2.73 29.09
C GLU A 490 -1.46 1.28 28.92
N ALA A 491 -0.68 0.40 28.27
CA ALA A 491 -1.13 -0.91 27.82
C ALA A 491 -1.53 -1.85 28.98
N GLU A 492 -0.87 -1.75 30.14
CA GLU A 492 -1.22 -2.52 31.33
C GLU A 492 -2.63 -2.21 31.85
N GLU A 493 -3.08 -0.96 31.71
CA GLU A 493 -4.42 -0.53 32.08
C GLU A 493 -5.44 -0.88 31.00
N LEU A 494 -5.12 -0.61 29.73
CA LEU A 494 -6.05 -0.75 28.61
C LEU A 494 -6.27 -2.21 28.18
N MET A 495 -5.26 -3.08 28.29
CA MET A 495 -5.31 -4.46 27.79
C MET A 495 -4.64 -5.51 28.71
N PRO A 496 -4.95 -5.55 30.02
CA PRO A 496 -4.27 -6.39 31.01
C PRO A 496 -4.36 -7.89 30.70
N ASN A 497 -5.49 -8.35 30.14
CA ASN A 497 -5.69 -9.76 29.80
C ASN A 497 -4.81 -10.21 28.63
N LEU A 498 -4.64 -9.34 27.63
CA LEU A 498 -3.83 -9.62 26.46
C LEU A 498 -2.36 -9.73 26.85
N LEU A 499 -1.84 -8.75 27.59
CA LEU A 499 -0.46 -8.77 28.09
C LEU A 499 -0.20 -9.99 28.98
N ARG A 500 -1.12 -10.30 29.91
CA ARG A 500 -0.98 -11.49 30.75
C ARG A 500 -0.94 -12.78 29.92
N PHE A 501 -1.80 -12.92 28.92
CA PHE A 501 -1.85 -14.11 28.07
C PHE A 501 -0.54 -14.31 27.29
N PHE A 502 0.04 -13.24 26.74
CA PHE A 502 1.26 -13.30 25.92
C PHE A 502 2.56 -13.12 26.70
N SER A 503 2.51 -12.90 28.02
CA SER A 503 3.69 -12.64 28.89
C SER A 503 4.78 -13.71 28.85
N ALA A 504 4.44 -14.96 28.54
CA ALA A 504 5.40 -16.06 28.41
C ALA A 504 5.98 -16.23 27.00
N GLY A 505 5.53 -15.40 26.04
CA GLY A 505 5.93 -15.44 24.65
C GLY A 505 7.17 -14.60 24.34
N ILE A 506 7.52 -14.53 23.05
CA ILE A 506 8.53 -13.60 22.54
C ILE A 506 7.78 -12.34 22.12
N ILE A 507 8.14 -11.21 22.72
CA ILE A 507 7.51 -9.91 22.49
C ILE A 507 8.48 -9.05 21.68
N PHE A 508 8.02 -8.52 20.55
CA PHE A 508 8.77 -7.59 19.71
C PHE A 508 8.23 -6.18 19.90
N GLU A 509 8.95 -5.37 20.69
CA GLU A 509 8.59 -3.98 20.98
C GLU A 509 8.78 -3.03 19.78
N ASN A 510 9.72 -3.38 18.89
CA ASN A 510 10.12 -2.57 17.74
C ASN A 510 9.69 -3.24 16.42
N ASN A 511 8.41 -3.61 16.32
CA ASN A 511 7.85 -4.11 15.08
C ASN A 511 7.21 -2.96 14.28
N PHE A 512 7.52 -2.90 12.99
CA PHE A 512 7.03 -1.86 12.09
C PHE A 512 5.91 -2.42 11.20
N SER A 513 4.89 -1.60 10.94
CA SER A 513 3.85 -1.93 9.99
C SER A 513 4.45 -2.17 8.61
N ALA A 514 3.97 -3.22 7.92
CA ALA A 514 4.38 -3.48 6.53
C ALA A 514 3.88 -2.38 5.57
N SER A 515 2.75 -1.76 5.90
CA SER A 515 2.14 -0.61 5.21
C SER A 515 1.24 0.16 6.18
N GLU A 516 1.02 1.44 5.92
CA GLU A 516 0.12 2.29 6.72
C GLU A 516 -1.37 2.09 6.38
N TYR A 517 -1.68 1.19 5.44
CA TYR A 517 -3.05 0.84 5.05
C TYR A 517 -3.34 -0.64 5.30
N THR A 518 -4.58 -0.96 5.68
CA THR A 518 -5.03 -2.31 6.03
C THR A 518 -4.77 -3.33 4.92
N TYR A 519 -5.24 -3.07 3.68
CA TYR A 519 -5.15 -4.07 2.60
C TYR A 519 -3.73 -4.45 2.19
N PRO A 520 -2.81 -3.50 1.93
CA PRO A 520 -1.42 -3.86 1.61
C PRO A 520 -0.71 -4.55 2.77
N SER A 521 -1.03 -4.17 4.02
CA SER A 521 -0.49 -4.82 5.22
C SER A 521 -0.96 -6.25 5.37
N LEU A 522 -2.27 -6.52 5.23
CA LEU A 522 -2.81 -7.88 5.31
C LEU A 522 -2.18 -8.80 4.27
N ALA A 523 -2.06 -8.34 3.02
CA ALA A 523 -1.40 -9.11 1.97
C ALA A 523 0.07 -9.44 2.34
N SER A 524 0.79 -8.49 2.92
CA SER A 524 2.18 -8.67 3.32
C SER A 524 2.31 -9.63 4.52
N ILE A 525 1.41 -9.53 5.50
CA ILE A 525 1.41 -10.38 6.69
C ILE A 525 1.07 -11.83 6.35
N GLU A 526 0.03 -12.06 5.55
CA GLU A 526 -0.43 -13.41 5.18
C GLU A 526 0.56 -14.14 4.26
N THR A 527 1.34 -13.40 3.47
CA THR A 527 2.30 -13.99 2.54
C THR A 527 3.75 -13.99 3.06
N GLY A 528 4.06 -13.17 4.06
CA GLY A 528 5.44 -12.96 4.53
C GLY A 528 6.31 -12.15 3.56
N LEU A 529 5.71 -11.39 2.65
CA LEU A 529 6.40 -10.67 1.58
C LEU A 529 6.20 -9.17 1.70
N TYR A 530 7.17 -8.40 1.25
CA TYR A 530 7.03 -6.95 1.17
C TYR A 530 6.04 -6.53 0.08
N GLN A 531 5.41 -5.36 0.27
CA GLN A 531 4.42 -4.79 -0.64
C GLN A 531 4.92 -4.64 -2.09
N HIS A 532 6.22 -4.42 -2.31
CA HIS A 532 6.77 -4.33 -3.67
C HIS A 532 6.82 -5.68 -4.42
N HIS A 533 6.73 -6.80 -3.70
CA HIS A 533 6.59 -8.13 -4.31
C HIS A 533 5.12 -8.53 -4.51
N THR A 534 4.26 -8.29 -3.51
CA THR A 534 2.82 -8.59 -3.64
C THR A 534 2.14 -7.65 -4.63
N GLN A 535 2.60 -6.40 -4.68
CA GLN A 535 2.04 -5.31 -5.48
C GLN A 535 0.55 -5.12 -5.27
N ILE A 536 0.02 -5.45 -4.09
CA ILE A 536 -1.38 -5.20 -3.73
C ILE A 536 -1.43 -3.85 -3.00
N ALA A 537 -1.93 -2.81 -3.66
CA ALA A 537 -2.07 -1.47 -3.07
C ALA A 537 -3.52 -1.04 -2.84
N ARG A 538 -4.47 -1.63 -3.57
CA ARG A 538 -5.90 -1.35 -3.46
C ARG A 538 -6.72 -2.63 -3.66
N PRO A 539 -7.87 -2.77 -3.00
CA PRO A 539 -8.72 -3.94 -3.17
C PRO A 539 -9.33 -4.01 -4.57
N GLY A 540 -9.65 -5.22 -5.01
CA GLY A 540 -10.51 -5.47 -6.16
C GLY A 540 -9.90 -5.29 -7.55
N VAL A 541 -8.63 -4.90 -7.68
CA VAL A 541 -7.94 -4.92 -8.99
C VAL A 541 -7.53 -6.36 -9.31
N PRO A 542 -8.02 -6.94 -10.41
CA PRO A 542 -7.65 -8.30 -10.78
C PRO A 542 -6.25 -8.32 -11.41
N PHE A 543 -5.37 -9.14 -10.85
CA PHE A 543 -4.12 -9.55 -11.47
C PHE A 543 -3.64 -10.88 -10.89
N ALA A 544 -2.68 -11.53 -11.55
CA ALA A 544 -2.03 -12.73 -11.03
C ALA A 544 -0.75 -12.37 -10.29
N LEU A 545 -0.59 -12.87 -9.06
CA LEU A 545 0.68 -12.86 -8.34
C LEU A 545 1.74 -13.66 -9.13
N ASP A 546 3.00 -13.29 -8.96
CA ASP A 546 4.10 -14.01 -9.60
C ASP A 546 4.18 -15.46 -9.06
N PRO A 547 4.30 -16.50 -9.91
CA PRO A 547 4.39 -17.88 -9.43
C PRO A 547 5.58 -18.15 -8.50
N SER A 548 6.67 -17.39 -8.59
CA SER A 548 7.81 -17.51 -7.66
C SER A 548 7.48 -17.05 -6.24
N VAL A 549 6.36 -16.35 -6.09
CA VAL A 549 5.90 -15.68 -4.87
C VAL A 549 4.70 -16.41 -4.25
N VAL A 550 4.05 -17.31 -5.01
CA VAL A 550 2.92 -18.13 -4.57
C VAL A 550 3.43 -19.53 -4.19
N THR A 551 3.31 -19.89 -2.90
CA THR A 551 3.70 -21.20 -2.35
C THR A 551 2.72 -22.31 -2.69
#